data_AF-A0A0M8NXL6-F1
#
_entry.id   AF-A0A0M8NXL6-F1
#
_cell.length_a   1.000
_cell.length_b   1.000
_cell.length_c   1.000
_cell.angle_alpha   90.00
_cell.angle_beta   90.00
_cell.angle_gamma   90.00
#
_symmetry.space_group_name_H-M   'P 1'
#
loop_
_entity.id
_entity.type
_entity.pdbx_description
1 polymer ?
#
loop_
_entity_poly.entity_id
_entity_poly.type
_entity_poly.pdbx_seq_one_letter_code
_entity_poly.pdbx_strand_id
1 'polypeptide(L)'
;MWWCNVPRSQKRRDKVVDPSRTGVKKKSQAKSRERRNPVTVREEPTWTRVDVICLLKLLLIRGQHSSSSFPSSSSSSSSSSSFFLFFSLHSSWFTGFCAMASLTDFVDFSSKPLLWSAATIAFNPIFWNIVARAEYRNHFLTRLFGGAYNGCYALAVTIFSLGILRDHVYQLALADQPFYAPVHQPIVGGVLFTVGSVLVLSSMWALGVTGTYLGDYFGILMDAPVTGFPFNVTGSPMYWGSTLNFLGVALYHGKVAGILLTAQVFVLYWFALGWEDPFTAEIYAKRERERAKKQGGKKQ
;
A
#
# COMPACT_ATOMS: atom_id res chain seq x y z
N MET A 1 0.06 -40.67 -26.64
CA MET A 1 1.36 -41.24 -26.21
C MET A 1 1.55 -40.82 -24.76
N TRP A 2 1.05 -41.64 -23.85
CA TRP A 2 1.82 -42.62 -23.04
C TRP A 2 2.36 -41.93 -21.78
N TRP A 3 1.98 -42.25 -20.54
CA TRP A 3 1.29 -43.40 -19.92
C TRP A 3 0.71 -42.91 -18.57
N CYS A 4 -0.55 -43.20 -18.16
CA CYS A 4 -1.01 -44.42 -17.43
C CYS A 4 -0.14 -44.79 -16.22
N ASN A 5 -0.62 -45.18 -15.03
CA ASN A 5 -1.93 -45.66 -14.59
C ASN A 5 -1.95 -45.70 -13.04
N VAL A 6 -3.13 -45.61 -12.44
CA VAL A 6 -3.42 -45.98 -11.04
C VAL A 6 -3.51 -47.53 -10.94
N PRO A 7 -3.30 -48.14 -9.76
CA PRO A 7 -4.46 -48.82 -9.19
C PRO A 7 -4.63 -48.65 -7.67
N ARG A 8 -5.90 -48.86 -7.28
CA ARG A 8 -6.52 -48.80 -5.96
C ARG A 8 -6.07 -49.91 -5.00
N SER A 9 -6.25 -49.59 -3.72
CA SER A 9 -6.79 -50.43 -2.63
C SER A 9 -6.08 -51.73 -2.25
N GLN A 10 -5.66 -51.82 -0.98
CA GLN A 10 -5.96 -53.01 -0.17
C GLN A 10 -6.26 -52.60 1.28
N LYS A 11 -7.46 -53.00 1.71
CA LYS A 11 -7.99 -52.98 3.08
C LYS A 11 -7.14 -53.82 4.03
N ARG A 12 -7.10 -53.37 5.29
CA ARG A 12 -7.06 -54.13 6.56
C ARG A 12 -6.26 -55.44 6.60
N ARG A 13 -5.32 -55.49 7.54
CA ARG A 13 -5.31 -56.57 8.53
C ARG A 13 -4.84 -56.05 9.88
N ASP A 14 -5.81 -55.97 10.79
CA ASP A 14 -5.63 -55.83 12.22
C ASP A 14 -4.83 -57.04 12.73
N LYS A 15 -3.76 -56.81 13.51
CA LYS A 15 -3.23 -57.79 14.47
C LYS A 15 -3.15 -57.13 15.83
N VAL A 16 -4.02 -57.61 16.71
CA VAL A 16 -4.05 -57.37 18.16
C VAL A 16 -3.46 -58.61 18.85
N VAL A 17 -2.97 -58.42 20.09
CA VAL A 17 -2.57 -59.40 21.12
C VAL A 17 -1.10 -59.85 21.00
N ASP A 18 -0.22 -59.79 22.01
CA ASP A 18 -0.38 -59.88 23.48
C ASP A 18 0.76 -59.15 24.25
N PRO A 19 0.54 -58.64 25.48
CA PRO A 19 1.57 -58.07 26.34
C PRO A 19 2.01 -59.07 27.40
N SER A 20 3.29 -59.44 27.43
CA SER A 20 4.07 -59.73 28.66
C SER A 20 5.31 -60.57 28.35
N ARG A 21 6.51 -60.03 28.62
CA ARG A 21 7.55 -60.69 29.43
C ARG A 21 8.81 -59.83 29.54
N THR A 22 9.09 -59.45 30.79
CA THR A 22 10.41 -59.48 31.47
C THR A 22 11.56 -58.62 30.93
N GLY A 23 11.75 -57.46 31.57
CA GLY A 23 12.77 -57.30 32.62
C GLY A 23 14.27 -57.26 32.25
N VAL A 24 14.89 -56.13 32.65
CA VAL A 24 16.25 -55.97 33.25
C VAL A 24 17.34 -55.28 32.40
N LYS A 25 17.58 -54.02 32.79
CA LYS A 25 18.83 -53.22 32.88
C LYS A 25 19.67 -52.95 31.62
N LYS A 26 19.78 -51.65 31.28
CA LYS A 26 21.02 -50.87 31.52
C LYS A 26 20.75 -49.36 31.55
N LYS A 27 21.27 -48.73 32.60
CA LYS A 27 21.37 -47.27 32.79
C LYS A 27 22.29 -46.67 31.72
N SER A 28 21.98 -45.43 31.35
CA SER A 28 22.89 -44.35 30.94
C SER A 28 22.46 -43.72 29.62
N GLN A 29 21.63 -42.67 29.71
CA GLN A 29 21.84 -41.42 29.00
C GLN A 29 20.80 -40.41 29.50
N ALA A 30 21.15 -39.74 30.59
CA ALA A 30 20.56 -38.47 30.96
C ALA A 30 21.43 -37.37 30.34
N LYS A 31 20.95 -36.73 29.27
CA LYS A 31 21.20 -35.31 28.99
C LYS A 31 20.40 -34.87 27.76
N SER A 32 19.87 -33.65 27.83
CA SER A 32 19.09 -32.90 26.83
C SER A 32 17.66 -33.36 26.53
N ARG A 33 16.81 -33.47 27.56
CA ARG A 33 15.41 -33.00 27.41
C ARG A 33 15.42 -31.48 27.40
N GLU A 34 15.81 -30.92 26.25
CA GLU A 34 15.59 -29.52 25.94
C GLU A 34 14.08 -29.29 25.80
N ARG A 35 13.61 -28.23 26.45
CA ARG A 35 12.20 -27.86 26.56
C ARG A 35 11.64 -27.69 25.15
N ARG A 36 10.84 -28.66 24.72
CA ARG A 36 9.99 -28.53 23.54
C ARG A 36 8.92 -27.50 23.92
N ASN A 37 9.18 -26.22 23.68
CA ASN A 37 8.13 -25.21 23.65
C ASN A 37 7.15 -25.65 22.57
N PRO A 38 5.88 -25.96 22.90
CA PRO A 38 4.87 -26.04 21.87
C PRO A 38 4.76 -24.64 21.27
N VAL A 39 5.10 -24.51 19.98
CA VAL A 39 4.66 -23.37 19.18
C VAL A 39 3.15 -23.45 19.18
N THR A 40 2.54 -22.74 20.11
CA THR A 40 1.13 -22.44 20.07
C THR A 40 0.97 -21.57 18.83
N VAL A 41 0.29 -22.12 17.82
CA VAL A 41 -0.33 -21.31 16.77
C VAL A 41 -1.38 -20.49 17.53
N ARG A 42 -0.95 -19.33 18.03
CA ARG A 42 -1.85 -18.37 18.64
C ARG A 42 -2.61 -17.79 17.45
N GLU A 43 -3.88 -18.18 17.33
CA GLU A 43 -4.78 -17.56 16.35
C GLU A 43 -4.65 -16.05 16.46
N GLU A 44 -4.41 -15.41 15.31
CA GLU A 44 -4.34 -13.96 15.15
C GLU A 44 -5.52 -13.31 15.89
N PRO A 45 -5.30 -12.31 16.76
CA PRO A 45 -6.41 -11.57 17.32
C PRO A 45 -7.17 -10.91 16.16
N THR A 46 -8.48 -11.14 16.10
CA THR A 46 -9.39 -10.74 15.03
C THR A 46 -9.55 -9.21 14.93
N TRP A 47 -8.50 -8.50 14.55
CA TRP A 47 -8.51 -7.05 14.27
C TRP A 47 -8.82 -6.73 12.80
N THR A 48 -8.72 -7.72 11.91
CA THR A 48 -8.89 -7.59 10.45
C THR A 48 -10.23 -6.98 10.00
N ARG A 49 -11.29 -7.08 10.81
CA ARG A 49 -12.61 -6.50 10.49
C ARG A 49 -12.79 -5.06 10.95
N VAL A 50 -12.07 -4.62 11.99
CA VAL A 50 -12.27 -3.30 12.59
C VAL A 50 -11.50 -2.23 11.80
N ASP A 51 -10.33 -2.58 11.26
CA ASP A 51 -9.46 -1.62 10.56
C ASP A 51 -10.02 -1.17 9.20
N VAL A 52 -10.61 -2.08 8.42
CA VAL A 52 -11.21 -1.74 7.12
C VAL A 52 -12.41 -0.79 7.28
N ILE A 53 -13.22 -1.00 8.33
CA ILE A 53 -14.38 -0.16 8.62
C ILE A 53 -13.94 1.20 9.19
N CYS A 54 -12.87 1.25 9.98
CA CYS A 54 -12.33 2.51 10.50
C CYS A 54 -11.70 3.36 9.39
N LEU A 55 -10.97 2.72 8.45
CA LEU A 55 -10.44 3.34 7.23
C LEU A 55 -11.56 3.84 6.30
N LEU A 56 -12.62 3.04 6.08
CA LEU A 56 -13.78 3.48 5.29
C LEU A 56 -14.49 4.69 5.94
N LYS A 57 -14.66 4.67 7.26
CA LYS A 57 -15.30 5.78 7.99
C LYS A 57 -14.46 7.06 7.95
N LEU A 58 -13.13 6.97 8.09
CA LEU A 58 -12.24 8.12 7.98
C LEU A 58 -12.20 8.71 6.56
N LEU A 59 -12.30 7.87 5.53
CA LEU A 59 -12.35 8.33 4.13
C LEU A 59 -13.71 8.94 3.76
N LEU A 60 -14.83 8.44 4.32
CA LEU A 60 -16.17 8.93 4.00
C LEU A 60 -16.56 10.20 4.80
N ILE A 61 -16.07 10.39 6.03
CA ILE A 61 -16.40 11.56 6.87
C ILE A 61 -15.84 12.88 6.28
N ARG A 62 -14.79 12.82 5.46
CA ARG A 62 -14.18 14.02 4.84
C ARG A 62 -14.91 14.54 3.60
N GLY A 63 -15.96 13.85 3.13
CA GLY A 63 -16.73 14.22 1.94
C GLY A 63 -18.00 15.06 2.17
N GLN A 64 -18.27 15.52 3.39
CA GLN A 64 -19.56 16.17 3.74
C GLN A 64 -19.48 17.65 4.18
N HIS A 65 -18.29 18.27 4.20
CA HIS A 65 -18.18 19.70 4.54
C HIS A 65 -17.69 20.52 3.34
N SER A 66 -18.52 20.61 2.29
CA SER A 66 -18.38 21.62 1.23
C SER A 66 -19.75 21.86 0.56
N SER A 67 -20.78 22.14 1.35
CA SER A 67 -22.03 22.72 0.85
C SER A 67 -21.85 24.22 0.66
N SER A 68 -21.75 24.64 -0.60
CA SER A 68 -21.68 26.02 -1.06
C SER A 68 -23.01 26.75 -0.84
N SER A 69 -22.94 27.91 -0.20
CA SER A 69 -24.04 28.88 -0.17
C SER A 69 -23.92 29.82 -1.38
N PHE A 70 -24.86 29.73 -2.32
CA PHE A 70 -25.09 30.74 -3.36
C PHE A 70 -25.85 31.94 -2.77
N PRO A 71 -25.51 33.19 -3.11
CA PRO A 71 -26.45 34.30 -2.98
C PRO A 71 -27.23 34.51 -4.28
N SER A 72 -28.51 34.74 -4.04
CA SER A 72 -29.61 35.07 -4.96
C SER A 72 -29.41 36.36 -5.75
N SER A 73 -29.82 36.30 -7.01
CA SER A 73 -30.04 37.43 -7.92
C SER A 73 -31.09 38.41 -7.41
N SER A 74 -30.77 39.71 -7.42
CA SER A 74 -31.75 40.79 -7.34
C SER A 74 -31.81 41.53 -8.68
N SER A 75 -33.04 41.64 -9.17
CA SER A 75 -33.46 42.41 -10.32
C SER A 75 -33.52 43.90 -10.01
N SER A 76 -33.04 44.74 -10.91
CA SER A 76 -33.53 46.11 -11.04
C SER A 76 -33.54 46.55 -12.52
N SER A 77 -34.71 47.02 -12.90
CA SER A 77 -35.09 47.59 -14.18
C SER A 77 -34.71 49.07 -14.28
N SER A 78 -34.24 49.51 -15.45
CA SER A 78 -34.52 50.87 -15.92
C SER A 78 -34.25 51.01 -17.41
N SER A 79 -35.16 51.74 -18.04
CA SER A 79 -35.44 51.80 -19.46
C SER A 79 -34.66 52.87 -20.22
N SER A 80 -34.73 52.75 -21.56
CA SER A 80 -34.95 53.83 -22.53
C SER A 80 -33.75 54.46 -23.26
N SER A 81 -33.73 54.15 -24.57
CA SER A 81 -33.74 55.11 -25.70
C SER A 81 -32.44 55.38 -26.46
N SER A 82 -32.52 55.02 -27.73
CA SER A 82 -31.69 55.26 -28.90
C SER A 82 -31.32 56.73 -29.16
N PHE A 83 -30.15 57.00 -29.75
CA PHE A 83 -29.98 57.68 -31.06
C PHE A 83 -28.48 57.93 -31.40
N PHE A 84 -28.08 57.44 -32.59
CA PHE A 84 -27.16 58.02 -33.59
C PHE A 84 -25.63 58.16 -33.35
N LEU A 85 -24.91 57.30 -34.09
CA LEU A 85 -23.80 57.57 -35.03
C LEU A 85 -22.76 58.64 -34.68
N PHE A 86 -21.51 58.23 -34.48
CA PHE A 86 -20.38 58.84 -35.19
C PHE A 86 -19.26 57.83 -35.45
N PHE A 87 -18.83 57.85 -36.71
CA PHE A 87 -17.73 57.13 -37.32
C PHE A 87 -16.40 57.58 -36.69
N SER A 88 -15.57 56.65 -36.21
CA SER A 88 -14.12 56.88 -36.16
C SER A 88 -13.38 55.55 -36.14
N LEU A 89 -12.87 55.21 -37.32
CA LEU A 89 -11.87 54.18 -37.55
C LEU A 89 -10.61 54.56 -36.74
N HIS A 90 -10.31 53.81 -35.69
CA HIS A 90 -8.93 53.63 -35.26
C HIS A 90 -8.67 52.14 -35.13
N SER A 91 -7.93 51.65 -36.13
CA SER A 91 -7.25 50.38 -36.15
C SER A 91 -6.26 50.30 -34.99
N SER A 92 -6.74 49.79 -33.85
CA SER A 92 -5.87 49.21 -32.82
C SER A 92 -6.03 47.70 -32.88
N TRP A 93 -5.53 47.13 -33.97
CA TRP A 93 -5.03 45.75 -33.94
C TRP A 93 -3.79 45.74 -33.04
N PHE A 94 -3.97 45.97 -31.74
CA PHE A 94 -3.01 45.52 -30.77
C PHE A 94 -3.19 44.02 -30.73
N THR A 95 -2.26 43.35 -31.38
CA THR A 95 -1.90 41.96 -31.23
C THR A 95 -1.95 41.59 -29.75
N GLY A 96 -3.13 41.17 -29.28
CA GLY A 96 -3.30 40.41 -28.08
C GLY A 96 -2.58 39.10 -28.31
N PHE A 97 -1.29 39.08 -28.02
CA PHE A 97 -0.52 37.88 -27.82
C PHE A 97 -1.21 37.19 -26.64
N CYS A 98 -2.23 36.38 -26.92
CA CYS A 98 -2.71 35.37 -25.98
C CYS A 98 -1.49 34.50 -25.73
N ALA A 99 -0.72 34.82 -24.69
CA ALA A 99 0.31 33.95 -24.19
C ALA A 99 -0.37 32.60 -24.00
N MET A 100 -0.01 31.61 -24.82
CA MET A 100 -0.45 30.25 -24.62
C MET A 100 0.04 29.87 -23.23
N ALA A 101 -0.89 29.79 -22.27
CA ALA A 101 -0.56 29.41 -20.91
C ALA A 101 0.24 28.11 -20.95
N SER A 102 1.45 28.14 -20.42
CA SER A 102 2.32 26.98 -20.35
C SER A 102 1.87 26.10 -19.19
N LEU A 103 2.10 24.78 -19.26
CA LEU A 103 1.82 23.88 -18.14
C LEU A 103 2.53 24.29 -16.84
N THR A 104 3.66 24.98 -16.96
CA THR A 104 4.42 25.55 -15.84
C THR A 104 3.66 26.63 -15.09
N ASP A 105 2.71 27.32 -15.73
CA ASP A 105 1.92 28.38 -15.09
C ASP A 105 0.88 27.80 -14.12
N PHE A 106 0.64 26.49 -14.19
CA PHE A 106 -0.27 25.74 -13.33
C PHE A 106 0.46 24.95 -12.23
N VAL A 107 1.74 25.26 -12.01
CA VAL A 107 2.55 24.67 -10.94
C VAL A 107 3.37 25.74 -10.23
N ASP A 108 3.00 26.05 -9.00
CA ASP A 108 3.82 26.90 -8.13
C ASP A 108 4.88 26.06 -7.40
N PHE A 109 6.09 26.04 -7.95
CA PHE A 109 7.25 25.35 -7.36
C PHE A 109 7.81 26.02 -6.09
N SER A 110 7.42 27.27 -5.81
CA SER A 110 7.85 27.99 -4.60
C SER A 110 6.99 27.65 -3.39
N SER A 111 5.83 27.02 -3.61
CA SER A 111 4.91 26.64 -2.54
C SER A 111 5.54 25.63 -1.57
N LYS A 112 5.59 26.01 -0.29
CA LYS A 112 6.10 25.13 0.78
C LYS A 112 5.31 23.81 0.87
N PRO A 113 3.96 23.81 0.79
CA PRO A 113 3.18 22.57 0.83
C PRO A 113 3.58 21.57 -0.27
N LEU A 114 3.87 22.03 -1.48
CA LEU A 114 4.33 21.16 -2.58
C LEU A 114 5.66 20.49 -2.26
N LEU A 115 6.63 21.27 -1.75
CA LEU A 115 7.94 20.75 -1.36
C LEU A 115 7.82 19.73 -0.20
N TRP A 116 7.00 20.02 0.81
CA TRP A 116 6.73 19.08 1.90
C TRP A 116 6.01 17.82 1.42
N SER A 117 5.09 17.93 0.46
CA SER A 117 4.45 16.77 -0.15
C SER A 117 5.46 15.92 -0.89
N ALA A 118 6.31 16.51 -1.74
CA ALA A 118 7.35 15.78 -2.46
C ALA A 118 8.33 15.11 -1.50
N ALA A 119 8.72 15.78 -0.41
CA ALA A 119 9.62 15.26 0.60
C ALA A 119 9.00 14.07 1.37
N THR A 120 7.76 14.18 1.83
CA THR A 120 7.07 13.10 2.56
C THR A 120 6.77 11.90 1.66
N ILE A 121 6.42 12.13 0.39
CA ILE A 121 6.27 11.08 -0.63
C ILE A 121 7.57 10.31 -0.83
N ALA A 122 8.72 10.99 -0.89
CA ALA A 122 10.03 10.35 -1.03
C ALA A 122 10.49 9.67 0.26
N PHE A 123 10.30 10.32 1.40
CA PHE A 123 10.75 9.82 2.70
C PHE A 123 10.14 8.47 3.04
N ASN A 124 8.85 8.31 2.80
CA ASN A 124 8.09 7.11 3.10
C ASN A 124 8.79 5.82 2.59
N PRO A 125 8.97 5.60 1.27
CA PRO A 125 9.63 4.40 0.74
C PRO A 125 11.06 4.21 1.16
N ILE A 126 11.78 5.29 1.38
CA ILE A 126 13.16 5.24 1.88
C ILE A 126 13.18 4.75 3.33
N PHE A 127 12.29 5.28 4.17
CA PHE A 127 12.21 4.97 5.59
C PHE A 127 11.92 3.49 5.81
N TRP A 128 10.85 2.94 5.24
CA TRP A 128 10.50 1.54 5.53
C TRP A 128 11.52 0.56 4.96
N ASN A 129 12.11 0.84 3.79
CA ASN A 129 13.18 0.00 3.24
C ASN A 129 14.42 -0.02 4.14
N ILE A 130 14.85 1.13 4.66
CA ILE A 130 16.01 1.22 5.55
C ILE A 130 15.71 0.53 6.88
N VAL A 131 14.58 0.85 7.50
CA VAL A 131 14.22 0.32 8.82
C VAL A 131 14.00 -1.18 8.77
N ALA A 132 13.30 -1.71 7.76
CA ALA A 132 13.07 -3.13 7.62
C ALA A 132 14.38 -3.90 7.39
N ARG A 133 15.28 -3.40 6.53
CA ARG A 133 16.60 -4.03 6.34
C ARG A 133 17.48 -3.97 7.58
N ALA A 134 17.44 -2.86 8.31
CA ALA A 134 18.12 -2.74 9.60
C ALA A 134 17.56 -3.74 10.61
N GLU A 135 16.24 -3.94 10.63
CA GLU A 135 15.58 -4.96 11.45
C GLU A 135 16.02 -6.38 11.05
N TYR A 136 16.01 -6.71 9.76
CA TYR A 136 16.42 -8.03 9.29
C TYR A 136 17.87 -8.39 9.65
N ARG A 137 18.76 -7.39 9.73
CA ARG A 137 20.17 -7.61 10.08
C ARG A 137 20.42 -7.61 11.59
N ASN A 138 19.79 -6.68 12.31
CA ASN A 138 20.15 -6.36 13.69
C ASN A 138 19.07 -6.72 14.71
N HIS A 139 17.86 -7.09 14.29
CA HIS A 139 16.71 -7.40 15.13
C HIS A 139 16.50 -6.35 16.23
N PHE A 140 16.61 -5.07 15.89
CA PHE A 140 16.62 -3.98 16.88
C PHE A 140 15.20 -3.65 17.37
N LEU A 141 14.20 -3.65 16.49
CA LEU A 141 12.79 -3.49 16.84
C LEU A 141 12.30 -4.71 17.60
N THR A 142 12.68 -5.91 17.16
CA THR A 142 12.37 -7.14 17.91
C THR A 142 12.89 -7.07 19.35
N ARG A 143 14.13 -6.58 19.55
CA ARG A 143 14.71 -6.41 20.88
C ARG A 143 14.03 -5.29 21.68
N LEU A 144 13.73 -4.16 21.04
CA LEU A 144 13.11 -3.00 21.69
C LEU A 144 11.69 -3.29 22.18
N PHE A 145 10.88 -4.02 21.39
CA PHE A 145 9.48 -4.32 21.69
C PHE A 145 9.26 -5.72 22.27
N GLY A 146 10.33 -6.45 22.60
CA GLY A 146 10.27 -7.74 23.29
C GLY A 146 9.70 -8.89 22.46
N GLY A 147 9.71 -8.78 21.13
CA GLY A 147 9.23 -9.83 20.23
C GLY A 147 9.04 -9.38 18.78
N ALA A 148 9.16 -10.32 17.85
CA ALA A 148 9.08 -10.07 16.41
C ALA A 148 7.71 -9.49 16.00
N TYR A 149 6.61 -10.08 16.50
CA TYR A 149 5.25 -9.58 16.23
C TYR A 149 5.04 -8.18 16.80
N ASN A 150 5.43 -7.92 18.06
CA ASN A 150 5.27 -6.61 18.67
C ASN A 150 6.07 -5.54 17.92
N GLY A 151 7.31 -5.86 17.52
CA GLY A 151 8.13 -4.97 16.71
C GLY A 151 7.53 -4.70 15.32
N CYS A 152 6.98 -5.73 14.67
CA CYS A 152 6.31 -5.59 13.38
C CYS A 152 5.05 -4.74 13.50
N TYR A 153 4.23 -4.93 14.53
CA TYR A 153 3.05 -4.09 14.80
C TYR A 153 3.43 -2.64 15.11
N ALA A 154 4.50 -2.40 15.87
CA ALA A 154 5.01 -1.05 16.11
C ALA A 154 5.47 -0.38 14.81
N LEU A 155 6.16 -1.13 13.93
CA LEU A 155 6.54 -0.64 12.61
C LEU A 155 5.30 -0.36 11.74
N ALA A 156 4.30 -1.25 11.76
CA ALA A 156 3.05 -1.10 11.02
C ALA A 156 2.32 0.20 11.40
N VAL A 157 2.14 0.46 12.70
CA VAL A 157 1.53 1.70 13.21
C VAL A 157 2.33 2.92 12.73
N THR A 158 3.65 2.84 12.75
CA THR A 158 4.53 3.93 12.31
C THR A 158 4.37 4.20 10.82
N ILE A 159 4.47 3.18 9.95
CA ILE A 159 4.34 3.31 8.50
C ILE A 159 2.94 3.82 8.13
N PHE A 160 1.90 3.27 8.76
CA PHE A 160 0.53 3.70 8.53
C PHE A 160 0.31 5.17 8.89
N SER A 161 0.83 5.60 10.05
CA SER A 161 0.75 7.00 10.50
C SER A 161 1.50 7.95 9.56
N LEU A 162 2.68 7.56 9.09
CA LEU A 162 3.42 8.29 8.06
C LEU A 162 2.66 8.35 6.73
N GLY A 163 1.90 7.30 6.39
CA GLY A 163 0.98 7.28 5.26
C GLY A 163 -0.12 8.33 5.38
N ILE A 164 -0.81 8.39 6.54
CA ILE A 164 -1.83 9.41 6.82
C ILE A 164 -1.25 10.82 6.73
N LEU A 165 -0.07 11.05 7.31
CA LEU A 165 0.59 12.34 7.27
C LEU A 165 0.96 12.75 5.85
N ARG A 166 1.55 11.84 5.06
CA ARG A 166 1.86 12.06 3.64
C ARG A 166 0.60 12.45 2.86
N ASP A 167 -0.49 11.72 3.05
CA ASP A 167 -1.74 11.97 2.32
C ASP A 167 -2.36 13.30 2.74
N HIS A 168 -2.26 13.67 4.02
CA HIS A 168 -2.70 14.97 4.49
C HIS A 168 -1.89 16.12 3.88
N VAL A 169 -0.56 16.01 3.86
CA VAL A 169 0.33 17.03 3.26
C VAL A 169 0.12 17.11 1.75
N TYR A 170 -0.13 15.99 1.08
CA TYR A 170 -0.52 15.95 -0.33
C TYR A 170 -1.79 16.76 -0.61
N GLN A 171 -2.84 16.57 0.20
CA GLN A 171 -4.08 17.34 0.06
C GLN A 171 -3.86 18.84 0.26
N LEU A 172 -3.01 19.24 1.23
CA LEU A 172 -2.64 20.63 1.42
C LEU A 172 -1.89 21.19 0.22
N ALA A 173 -0.97 20.42 -0.36
CA ALA A 173 -0.26 20.80 -1.57
C ALA A 173 -1.21 21.01 -2.76
N LEU A 174 -2.18 20.12 -2.96
CA LEU A 174 -3.16 20.28 -4.05
C LEU A 174 -4.06 21.51 -3.86
N ALA A 175 -4.46 21.80 -2.61
CA ALA A 175 -5.31 22.93 -2.30
C ALA A 175 -4.63 24.28 -2.62
N ASP A 176 -3.31 24.36 -2.40
CA ASP A 176 -2.49 25.56 -2.62
C ASP A 176 -2.13 25.81 -4.10
N GLN A 177 -2.31 24.80 -4.96
CA GLN A 177 -1.89 24.86 -6.36
C GLN A 177 -2.97 25.44 -7.30
N PRO A 178 -2.59 26.09 -8.42
CA PRO A 178 -3.56 26.60 -9.39
C PRO A 178 -4.47 25.50 -9.95
N PHE A 179 -5.73 25.86 -10.23
CA PHE A 179 -6.66 24.98 -10.92
C PHE A 179 -6.44 25.02 -12.43
N TYR A 180 -6.49 23.87 -13.10
CA TYR A 180 -6.39 23.77 -14.55
C TYR A 180 -7.53 22.92 -15.12
N ALA A 181 -8.46 23.57 -15.83
CA ALA A 181 -9.70 22.96 -16.31
C ALA A 181 -9.50 21.70 -17.18
N PRO A 182 -8.52 21.62 -18.11
CA PRO A 182 -8.31 20.42 -18.91
C PRO A 182 -7.91 19.17 -18.11
N VAL A 183 -7.29 19.35 -16.94
CA VAL A 183 -6.92 18.25 -16.03
C VAL A 183 -8.09 17.85 -15.12
N HIS A 184 -9.09 18.71 -14.94
CA HIS A 184 -10.23 18.44 -14.09
C HIS A 184 -11.18 17.42 -14.72
N GLN A 185 -10.95 16.14 -14.39
CA GLN A 185 -11.72 15.00 -14.89
C GLN A 185 -12.25 14.19 -13.70
N PRO A 186 -13.26 14.69 -12.97
CA PRO A 186 -13.70 14.10 -11.70
C PRO A 186 -14.25 12.68 -11.84
N ILE A 187 -14.88 12.33 -12.97
CA ILE A 187 -15.36 10.97 -13.23
C ILE A 187 -14.18 10.00 -13.36
N VAL A 188 -13.20 10.33 -14.20
CA VAL A 188 -11.98 9.52 -14.39
C VAL A 188 -11.23 9.44 -13.06
N GLY A 189 -11.08 10.56 -12.37
CA GLY A 189 -10.44 10.62 -11.06
C GLY A 189 -11.10 9.72 -10.02
N GLY A 190 -12.44 9.75 -9.94
CA GLY A 190 -13.22 8.90 -9.04
C GLY A 190 -13.11 7.41 -9.37
N VAL A 191 -13.12 7.05 -10.66
CA VAL A 191 -12.91 5.65 -11.10
C VAL A 191 -11.51 5.17 -10.73
N LEU A 192 -10.47 5.95 -11.04
CA LEU A 192 -9.09 5.60 -10.70
C LEU A 192 -8.89 5.43 -9.19
N PHE A 193 -9.43 6.35 -8.39
CA PHE A 193 -9.38 6.26 -6.92
C PHE A 193 -10.12 5.02 -6.40
N THR A 194 -11.26 4.68 -7.00
CA THR A 194 -12.02 3.50 -6.60
C THR A 194 -11.25 2.22 -6.91
N VAL A 195 -10.74 2.09 -8.14
CA VAL A 195 -9.93 0.94 -8.56
C VAL A 195 -8.67 0.83 -7.71
N GLY A 196 -7.96 1.95 -7.50
CA GLY A 196 -6.76 1.99 -6.68
C GLY A 196 -7.02 1.57 -5.23
N SER A 197 -8.09 2.09 -4.63
CA SER A 197 -8.51 1.71 -3.28
C SER A 197 -8.90 0.23 -3.18
N VAL A 198 -9.58 -0.32 -4.19
CA VAL A 198 -9.87 -1.76 -4.25
C VAL A 198 -8.59 -2.57 -4.27
N LEU A 199 -7.60 -2.22 -5.10
CA LEU A 199 -6.31 -2.92 -5.15
C LEU A 199 -5.56 -2.84 -3.82
N VAL A 200 -5.48 -1.66 -3.22
CA VAL A 200 -4.81 -1.46 -1.92
C VAL A 200 -5.50 -2.29 -0.83
N LEU A 201 -6.81 -2.08 -0.62
CA LEU A 201 -7.52 -2.71 0.49
C LEU A 201 -7.61 -4.23 0.36
N SER A 202 -7.84 -4.73 -0.87
CA SER A 202 -7.87 -6.19 -1.09
C SER A 202 -6.49 -6.83 -0.94
N SER A 203 -5.40 -6.14 -1.30
CA SER A 203 -4.04 -6.64 -1.07
C SER A 203 -3.70 -6.68 0.42
N MET A 204 -4.06 -5.65 1.18
CA MET A 204 -3.90 -5.62 2.64
C MET A 204 -4.72 -6.71 3.33
N TRP A 205 -5.94 -6.96 2.83
CA TRP A 205 -6.78 -8.05 3.31
C TRP A 205 -6.15 -9.42 3.08
N ALA A 206 -5.58 -9.64 1.89
CA ALA A 206 -4.99 -10.93 1.54
C ALA A 206 -3.64 -11.20 2.22
N LEU A 207 -2.82 -10.15 2.45
CA LEU A 207 -1.54 -10.25 3.15
C LEU A 207 -1.67 -10.21 4.68
N GLY A 208 -2.72 -9.57 5.20
CA GLY A 208 -2.81 -9.20 6.60
C GLY A 208 -1.84 -8.08 6.98
N VAL A 209 -1.88 -7.68 8.26
CA VAL A 209 -1.05 -6.56 8.76
C VAL A 209 0.43 -6.89 8.65
N THR A 210 0.84 -8.07 9.12
CA THR A 210 2.25 -8.49 9.10
C THR A 210 2.79 -8.64 7.68
N GLY A 211 2.01 -9.22 6.76
CA GLY A 211 2.41 -9.32 5.36
C GLY A 211 2.49 -7.97 4.64
N THR A 212 1.63 -7.00 5.01
CA THR A 212 1.64 -5.65 4.43
C THR A 212 2.80 -4.80 4.94
N TYR A 213 3.12 -4.90 6.24
CA TYR A 213 4.08 -4.04 6.91
C TYR A 213 5.41 -4.76 7.20
N LEU A 214 5.94 -5.47 6.21
CA LEU A 214 7.31 -5.99 6.16
C LEU A 214 7.63 -7.02 7.27
N GLY A 215 6.64 -7.84 7.66
CA GLY A 215 6.80 -8.88 8.68
C GLY A 215 7.80 -9.98 8.29
N ASP A 216 8.06 -10.17 7.00
CA ASP A 216 9.10 -11.05 6.49
C ASP A 216 10.51 -10.65 6.98
N TYR A 217 10.77 -9.35 7.16
CA TYR A 217 12.03 -8.84 7.73
C TYR A 217 12.17 -9.15 9.23
N PHE A 218 11.06 -9.37 9.92
CA PHE A 218 11.01 -9.86 11.31
C PHE A 218 11.08 -11.39 11.41
N GLY A 219 11.14 -12.10 10.27
CA GLY A 219 11.06 -13.55 10.22
C GLY A 219 9.64 -14.11 10.38
N ILE A 220 8.62 -13.28 10.17
CA ILE A 220 7.20 -13.68 10.12
C ILE A 220 6.86 -13.95 8.65
N LEU A 221 7.17 -15.15 8.18
CA LEU A 221 6.97 -15.52 6.77
C LEU A 221 5.61 -16.20 6.57
N MET A 222 4.94 -15.86 5.47
CA MET A 222 3.74 -16.57 5.02
C MET A 222 4.11 -17.97 4.54
N ASP A 223 3.23 -18.96 4.70
CA ASP A 223 3.54 -20.33 4.26
C ASP A 223 3.73 -20.44 2.75
N ALA A 224 2.87 -19.76 1.99
CA ALA A 224 2.89 -19.68 0.54
C ALA A 224 2.64 -18.25 0.05
N PRO A 225 3.14 -17.88 -1.14
CA PRO A 225 2.83 -16.60 -1.76
C PRO A 225 1.34 -16.50 -2.09
N VAL A 226 0.78 -15.29 -1.94
CA VAL A 226 -0.60 -15.00 -2.31
C VAL A 226 -0.70 -14.88 -3.83
N THR A 227 -1.50 -15.74 -4.45
CA THR A 227 -1.70 -15.79 -5.91
C THR A 227 -3.11 -15.42 -6.35
N GLY A 228 -4.03 -15.26 -5.40
CA GLY A 228 -5.41 -14.82 -5.67
C GLY A 228 -5.51 -13.31 -5.90
N PHE A 229 -6.74 -12.81 -6.04
CA PHE A 229 -6.98 -11.38 -6.16
C PHE A 229 -6.49 -10.61 -4.92
N PRO A 230 -5.83 -9.44 -5.07
CA PRO A 230 -5.50 -8.74 -6.34
C PRO A 230 -4.16 -9.11 -6.99
N PHE A 231 -3.40 -10.05 -6.41
CA PHE A 231 -2.08 -10.47 -6.88
C PHE A 231 -2.10 -11.24 -8.22
N ASN A 232 -3.25 -11.77 -8.63
CA ASN A 232 -3.43 -12.34 -9.97
C ASN A 232 -3.54 -11.28 -11.09
N VAL A 233 -3.80 -10.01 -10.73
CA VAL A 233 -3.91 -8.90 -11.70
C VAL A 233 -2.57 -8.19 -11.89
N THR A 234 -1.84 -7.98 -10.80
CA THR A 234 -0.51 -7.35 -10.80
C THR A 234 0.31 -7.88 -9.64
N GLY A 235 1.63 -7.96 -9.78
CA GLY A 235 2.53 -8.48 -8.73
C GLY A 235 2.60 -7.59 -7.48
N SER A 236 2.32 -6.29 -7.64
CA SER A 236 2.49 -5.29 -6.57
C SER A 236 1.25 -4.40 -6.44
N PRO A 237 0.07 -4.98 -6.13
CA PRO A 237 -1.23 -4.30 -6.22
C PRO A 237 -1.35 -3.09 -5.30
N MET A 238 -0.71 -3.12 -4.13
CA MET A 238 -0.68 -1.96 -3.22
C MET A 238 0.03 -0.76 -3.84
N TYR A 239 1.17 -0.98 -4.50
CA TYR A 239 1.97 0.07 -5.12
C TYR A 239 1.24 0.70 -6.30
N TRP A 240 0.71 -0.14 -7.21
CA TRP A 240 -0.12 0.33 -8.33
C TRP A 240 -1.38 1.03 -7.86
N GLY A 241 -2.10 0.45 -6.89
CA GLY A 241 -3.33 1.03 -6.37
C GLY A 241 -3.12 2.38 -5.68
N SER A 242 -2.03 2.53 -4.92
CA SER A 242 -1.64 3.81 -4.34
C SER A 242 -1.33 4.86 -5.42
N THR A 243 -0.56 4.50 -6.46
CA THR A 243 -0.33 5.43 -7.60
C THR A 243 -1.63 5.86 -8.27
N LEU A 244 -2.59 4.94 -8.47
CA LEU A 244 -3.91 5.25 -9.02
C LEU A 244 -4.72 6.18 -8.10
N ASN A 245 -4.59 6.02 -6.79
CA ASN A 245 -5.25 6.92 -5.82
C ASN A 245 -4.69 8.35 -5.92
N PHE A 246 -3.36 8.51 -5.97
CA PHE A 246 -2.73 9.83 -6.18
C PHE A 246 -3.19 10.46 -7.50
N LEU A 247 -3.17 9.70 -8.60
CA LEU A 247 -3.65 10.19 -9.88
C LEU A 247 -5.12 10.57 -9.83
N GLY A 248 -5.94 9.72 -9.22
CA GLY A 248 -7.38 9.90 -9.11
C GLY A 248 -7.73 11.23 -8.42
N VAL A 249 -7.06 11.52 -7.30
CA VAL A 249 -7.24 12.76 -6.55
C VAL A 249 -6.73 13.98 -7.34
N ALA A 250 -5.59 13.86 -8.04
CA ALA A 250 -5.08 14.94 -8.88
C ALA A 250 -6.06 15.35 -10.00
N LEU A 251 -6.65 14.37 -10.68
CA LEU A 251 -7.66 14.59 -11.71
C LEU A 251 -8.98 15.10 -11.13
N TYR A 252 -9.37 14.59 -9.96
CA TYR A 252 -10.57 15.04 -9.26
C TYR A 252 -10.48 16.51 -8.88
N HIS A 253 -9.32 16.99 -8.43
CA HIS A 253 -9.12 18.41 -8.08
C HIS A 253 -8.63 19.29 -9.24
N GLY A 254 -8.32 18.72 -10.41
CA GLY A 254 -7.86 19.47 -11.57
C GLY A 254 -6.49 20.14 -11.36
N LYS A 255 -5.54 19.44 -10.71
CA LYS A 255 -4.25 20.01 -10.30
C LYS A 255 -3.08 19.38 -11.06
N VAL A 256 -2.36 20.19 -11.84
CA VAL A 256 -1.17 19.74 -12.60
C VAL A 256 -0.06 19.26 -11.66
N ALA A 257 0.18 19.97 -10.56
CA ALA A 257 1.13 19.56 -9.52
C ALA A 257 0.83 18.14 -8.98
N GLY A 258 -0.45 17.77 -8.87
CA GLY A 258 -0.85 16.42 -8.44
C GLY A 258 -0.42 15.32 -9.40
N ILE A 259 -0.40 15.60 -10.72
CA ILE A 259 0.10 14.68 -11.75
C ILE A 259 1.61 14.51 -11.60
N LEU A 260 2.35 15.60 -11.37
CA LEU A 260 3.80 15.54 -11.15
C LEU A 260 4.16 14.74 -9.90
N LEU A 261 3.44 14.96 -8.80
CA LEU A 261 3.61 14.19 -7.57
C LEU A 261 3.22 12.72 -7.77
N THR A 262 2.20 12.43 -8.58
CA THR A 262 1.86 11.04 -8.96
C THR A 262 3.00 10.38 -9.73
N ALA A 263 3.61 11.09 -10.68
CA ALA A 263 4.77 10.58 -11.42
C ALA A 263 5.95 10.32 -10.46
N GLN A 264 6.18 11.20 -9.48
CA GLN A 264 7.17 10.98 -8.43
C GLN A 264 6.87 9.71 -7.62
N VAL A 265 5.61 9.52 -7.17
CA VAL A 265 5.17 8.31 -6.46
C VAL A 265 5.48 7.06 -7.30
N PHE A 266 5.11 7.07 -8.58
CA PHE A 266 5.36 5.95 -9.49
C PHE A 266 6.85 5.62 -9.61
N VAL A 267 7.71 6.63 -9.83
CA VAL A 267 9.15 6.44 -9.95
C VAL A 267 9.75 5.86 -8.66
N LEU A 268 9.37 6.40 -7.50
CA LEU A 268 9.86 5.91 -6.20
C LEU A 268 9.42 4.47 -5.94
N TYR A 269 8.18 4.13 -6.29
CA TYR A 269 7.66 2.77 -6.16
C TYR A 269 8.35 1.79 -7.11
N TRP A 270 8.64 2.22 -8.34
CA TRP A 270 9.42 1.41 -9.28
C TRP A 270 10.81 1.08 -8.70
N PHE A 271 11.51 2.08 -8.14
CA PHE A 271 12.80 1.85 -7.50
C PHE A 271 12.68 0.99 -6.23
N ALA A 272 11.66 1.22 -5.40
CA ALA A 272 11.41 0.43 -4.20
C ALA A 272 11.21 -1.05 -4.55
N LEU A 273 10.35 -1.36 -5.52
CA LEU A 273 10.10 -2.72 -5.99
C LEU A 273 11.37 -3.37 -6.55
N GLY A 274 12.15 -2.64 -7.35
CA GLY A 274 13.44 -3.13 -7.87
C GLY A 274 14.42 -3.55 -6.77
N TRP A 275 14.30 -3.00 -5.56
CA TRP A 275 15.13 -3.37 -4.42
C TRP A 275 14.50 -4.39 -3.48
N GLU A 276 13.19 -4.28 -3.25
CA GLU A 276 12.40 -5.07 -2.32
C GLU A 276 12.16 -6.49 -2.85
N ASP A 277 11.66 -6.62 -4.08
CA ASP A 277 11.28 -7.90 -4.69
C ASP A 277 12.41 -8.94 -4.65
N PRO A 278 13.66 -8.65 -5.10
CA PRO A 278 14.74 -9.64 -5.05
C PRO A 278 15.16 -9.98 -3.60
N PHE A 279 15.01 -9.04 -2.67
CA PHE A 279 15.39 -9.25 -1.28
C PHE A 279 14.39 -10.16 -0.57
N THR A 280 13.10 -9.88 -0.71
CA THR A 280 12.03 -10.73 -0.19
C THR A 280 12.09 -12.13 -0.81
N ALA A 281 12.33 -12.25 -2.12
CA ALA A 281 12.51 -13.55 -2.77
C ALA A 281 13.65 -14.37 -2.13
N GLU A 282 14.80 -13.75 -1.81
CA GLU A 282 15.91 -14.46 -1.15
C GLU A 282 15.58 -14.83 0.31
N ILE A 283 14.81 -14.04 1.04
CA ILE A 283 14.32 -14.41 2.39
C ILE A 283 13.53 -15.73 2.32
N TYR A 284 12.58 -15.83 1.38
CA TYR A 284 11.79 -17.04 1.19
C TYR A 284 12.63 -18.22 0.66
N ALA A 285 13.57 -17.98 -0.26
CA ALA A 285 14.48 -19.02 -0.75
C ALA A 285 15.37 -19.58 0.36
N LYS A 286 15.89 -18.71 1.24
CA LYS A 286 16.67 -19.10 2.41
C LYS A 286 15.85 -19.98 3.36
N ARG A 287 14.59 -19.63 3.63
CA ARG A 287 13.68 -20.46 4.44
C ARG A 287 13.54 -21.87 3.85
N GLU A 288 13.33 -21.99 2.54
CA GLU A 288 13.19 -23.31 1.90
C GLU A 288 14.49 -24.13 1.97
N ARG A 289 15.66 -23.50 1.76
CA ARG A 289 16.97 -24.17 1.94
C ARG A 289 17.13 -24.69 3.37
N GLU A 290 16.71 -23.94 4.39
CA GLU A 290 16.77 -24.36 5.79
C GLU A 290 15.78 -25.48 6.12
N ARG A 291 14.56 -25.45 5.56
CA ARG A 291 13.57 -26.53 5.68
C ARG A 291 14.10 -27.84 5.07
N ALA A 292 14.69 -27.78 3.88
CA ALA A 292 15.29 -28.93 3.22
C ALA A 292 16.42 -29.57 4.04
N LYS A 293 17.33 -28.75 4.60
CA LYS A 293 18.42 -29.23 5.48
C LYS A 293 17.88 -29.96 6.72
N LYS A 294 16.85 -29.43 7.37
CA LYS A 294 16.23 -30.04 8.56
C LYS A 294 15.52 -31.38 8.23
N GLN A 295 15.00 -31.53 7.02
CA GLN A 295 14.37 -32.78 6.57
C GLN A 295 15.40 -33.84 6.15
N GLY A 296 16.50 -33.43 5.49
CA GLY A 296 17.60 -34.32 5.12
C GLY A 296 18.35 -34.88 6.34
N GLY A 297 18.59 -34.06 7.36
CA GLY A 297 19.26 -34.49 8.60
C GLY A 297 18.42 -35.37 9.53
N LYS A 298 17.11 -35.52 9.30
CA LYS A 298 16.24 -36.46 10.03
C LYS A 298 16.15 -37.86 9.39
N LYS A 299 16.72 -38.03 8.20
CA LYS A 299 16.76 -39.31 7.47
C LYS A 299 18.09 -40.07 7.63
N GLN A 300 19.00 -39.58 8.47
CA GLN A 300 20.25 -40.26 8.85
C GLN A 300 20.17 -40.78 10.28
#